data_AF-W7QI39-F1
#
_entry.id   AF-W7QI39-F1
#
_cell.length_a   1.000
_cell.length_b   1.000
_cell.length_c   1.000
_cell.angle_alpha   90.00
_cell.angle_beta   90.00
_cell.angle_gamma   90.00
#
_symmetry.space_group_name_H-M   'P 1'
#
loop_
_entity.id
_entity.type
_entity.pdbx_description
1 polymer ?
#
loop_
_entity_poly.entity_id
_entity_poly.type
_entity_poly.pdbx_seq_one_letter_code
_entity_poly.pdbx_strand_id
1 'polypeptide(L)'
;MVASLPEKEKRSITTRIRADIARRGEDPAIFNSALEECEATGVAIVRNTWQKGVGGIAVAMQVQGELAALTIPVATGSVGEEEMRSTLAEALQNAASIISPGYDSQPG
;
A
#
# COMPACT_ATOMS: atom_id res chain seq x y z
N MET A 1 -0.56 2.54 4.13
CA MET A 1 -0.43 3.52 5.24
C MET A 1 -0.56 4.96 4.76
N VAL A 2 0.34 5.48 3.90
CA VAL A 2 0.28 6.90 3.47
C VAL A 2 -1.08 7.28 2.89
N ALA A 3 -1.65 6.44 2.03
CA ALA A 3 -2.99 6.61 1.45
C ALA A 3 -4.12 6.79 2.49
N SER A 4 -3.91 6.27 3.71
CA SER A 4 -4.92 6.22 4.77
C SER A 4 -4.72 7.27 5.86
N LEU A 5 -3.72 8.14 5.71
CA LEU A 5 -3.47 9.22 6.66
C LEU A 5 -4.46 10.37 6.44
N PRO A 6 -4.75 11.17 7.48
CA PRO A 6 -5.47 12.42 7.33
C PRO A 6 -4.82 13.32 6.27
N GLU A 7 -5.62 13.99 5.46
CA GLU A 7 -5.20 14.81 4.31
C GLU A 7 -3.98 15.71 4.57
N LYS A 8 -3.98 16.42 5.69
CA LYS A 8 -2.88 17.31 6.07
C LYS A 8 -1.57 16.56 6.29
N GLU A 9 -1.63 15.42 6.98
CA GLU A 9 -0.48 14.58 7.27
C GLU A 9 0.00 13.84 6.02
N LYS A 10 -0.95 13.29 5.25
CA LYS A 10 -0.69 12.65 3.96
C LYS A 10 0.09 13.59 3.03
N ARG A 11 -0.37 14.83 2.82
CA ARG A 11 0.35 15.80 1.98
C ARG A 11 1.78 16.06 2.47
N SER A 12 1.95 16.24 3.78
CA SER A 12 3.28 16.48 4.36
C SER A 12 4.23 15.32 4.11
N ILE A 13 3.79 14.09 4.36
CA ILE A 13 4.59 12.88 4.16
C ILE A 13 4.86 12.61 2.68
N THR A 14 3.85 12.71 1.82
CA THR A 14 3.97 12.55 0.37
C THR A 14 4.99 13.54 -0.21
N THR A 15 4.97 14.82 0.19
CA THR A 15 5.99 15.80 -0.25
C THR A 15 7.39 15.39 0.17
N ARG A 16 7.58 14.90 1.40
CA ARG A 16 8.89 14.46 1.90
C ARG A 16 9.40 13.21 1.15
N ILE A 17 8.53 12.25 0.88
CA ILE A 17 8.85 11.05 0.11
C ILE A 17 9.27 11.42 -1.32
N ARG A 18 8.49 12.26 -2.00
CA ARG A 18 8.82 12.73 -3.36
C ARG A 18 10.18 13.43 -3.41
N ALA A 19 10.46 14.31 -2.45
CA ALA A 19 11.73 15.01 -2.36
C ALA A 19 12.91 14.04 -2.13
N ASP A 20 12.69 12.97 -1.36
CA ASP A 20 13.70 11.94 -1.12
C ASP A 20 13.98 11.08 -2.36
N ILE A 21 12.92 10.60 -3.03
CA ILE A 21 13.02 9.84 -4.29
C ILE A 21 13.77 10.66 -5.34
N ALA A 22 13.41 11.93 -5.53
CA ALA A 22 14.08 12.82 -6.47
C ALA A 22 15.56 13.04 -6.11
N ARG A 23 15.91 13.12 -4.82
CA ARG A 23 17.30 13.25 -4.37
C ARG A 23 18.13 12.00 -4.68
N ARG A 24 17.50 10.83 -4.71
CA ARG A 24 18.12 9.56 -5.14
C ARG A 24 18.23 9.41 -6.66
N GLY A 25 17.69 10.36 -7.43
CA GLY A 25 17.66 10.29 -8.90
C GLY A 25 16.61 9.31 -9.45
N GLU A 26 15.67 8.89 -8.60
CA GLU A 26 14.55 8.02 -8.98
C GLU A 26 13.36 8.86 -9.45
N ASP A 27 12.45 8.26 -10.22
CA ASP A 27 11.25 8.94 -10.74
C ASP A 27 10.11 8.95 -9.69
N PRO A 28 9.69 10.13 -9.19
CA PRO A 28 8.56 10.23 -8.26
C PRO A 28 7.21 9.81 -8.86
N ALA A 29 7.08 9.74 -10.19
CA ALA A 29 5.84 9.33 -10.84
C ALA A 29 5.44 7.90 -10.45
N ILE A 30 6.41 6.99 -10.28
CA ILE A 30 6.16 5.60 -9.85
C ILE A 30 5.47 5.58 -8.49
N PHE A 31 5.96 6.37 -7.53
CA PHE A 31 5.34 6.49 -6.21
C PHE A 31 3.95 7.13 -6.29
N ASN A 32 3.76 8.14 -7.13
CA ASN A 32 2.47 8.81 -7.28
C ASN A 32 1.40 7.86 -7.81
N SER A 33 1.70 7.12 -8.87
CA SER A 33 0.77 6.15 -9.44
C SER A 33 0.43 5.05 -8.44
N ALA A 34 1.42 4.55 -7.68
CA ALA A 34 1.18 3.56 -6.63
C ALA A 34 0.33 4.12 -5.48
N LEU A 35 0.51 5.39 -5.12
CA LEU A 35 -0.30 6.05 -4.10
C LEU A 35 -1.75 6.23 -4.56
N GLU A 36 -1.95 6.75 -5.78
CA GLU A 36 -3.29 6.95 -6.39
C GLU A 36 -4.04 5.62 -6.53
N GLU A 37 -3.35 4.56 -6.97
CA GLU A 37 -3.94 3.22 -7.07
C GLU A 37 -4.32 2.66 -5.69
N CYS A 38 -3.47 2.85 -4.68
CA CYS A 38 -3.76 2.44 -3.31
C CYS A 38 -4.94 3.22 -2.71
N GLU A 39 -5.10 4.51 -3.04
CA GLU A 39 -6.25 5.31 -2.64
C GLU A 39 -7.53 4.84 -3.31
N ALA A 40 -7.47 4.47 -4.59
CA ALA A 40 -8.63 3.99 -5.35
C ALA A 40 -9.09 2.58 -4.94
N THR A 41 -8.15 1.69 -4.63
CA THR A 41 -8.44 0.26 -4.39
C THR A 41 -8.41 -0.15 -2.92
N GLY A 42 -7.81 0.68 -2.05
CA GLY A 42 -7.53 0.34 -0.67
C GLY A 42 -6.38 -0.67 -0.50
N VAL A 43 -5.69 -1.05 -1.59
CA VAL A 43 -4.63 -2.07 -1.59
C VAL A 43 -3.34 -1.49 -2.19
N ALA A 44 -2.23 -1.66 -1.48
CA ALA A 44 -0.90 -1.39 -2.01
C ALA A 44 -0.28 -2.68 -2.56
N ILE A 45 0.15 -2.65 -3.82
CA ILE A 45 0.82 -3.77 -4.48
C ILE A 45 2.19 -3.30 -4.95
N VAL A 46 3.22 -4.08 -4.62
CA VAL A 46 4.61 -3.81 -5.00
C VAL A 46 5.23 -5.08 -5.56
N ARG A 47 5.94 -4.95 -6.69
CA ARG A 47 6.66 -6.06 -7.34
C ARG A 47 8.01 -5.57 -7.85
N ASN A 48 9.08 -6.27 -7.47
CA ASN A 48 10.43 -6.07 -7.98
C ASN A 48 11.01 -4.66 -7.83
N THR A 49 10.39 -3.78 -7.03
CA THR A 49 10.80 -2.37 -6.89
C THR A 49 12.05 -2.22 -6.03
N TRP A 50 12.13 -2.97 -4.92
CA TRP A 50 13.30 -2.96 -4.04
C TRP A 50 14.32 -4.05 -4.42
N GLN A 51 13.82 -5.25 -4.71
CA GLN A 51 14.65 -6.39 -5.09
C GLN A 51 13.90 -7.27 -6.10
N LYS A 52 14.58 -7.70 -7.16
CA LYS A 52 14.03 -8.68 -8.11
C LYS A 52 13.66 -9.97 -7.39
N GLY A 53 12.48 -10.51 -7.68
CA GLY A 53 11.92 -11.69 -7.03
C GLY A 53 11.11 -11.38 -5.77
N VAL A 54 11.14 -10.14 -5.27
CA VAL A 54 10.46 -9.74 -4.03
C VAL A 54 9.30 -8.81 -4.36
N GLY A 55 8.15 -9.08 -3.74
CA GLY A 55 6.98 -8.22 -3.79
C GLY A 55 6.16 -8.33 -2.52
N GLY A 56 5.04 -7.64 -2.51
CA GLY A 56 4.09 -7.73 -1.42
C GLY A 56 2.77 -7.06 -1.73
N ILE A 57 1.78 -7.41 -0.93
CA ILE A 57 0.45 -6.81 -0.93
C ILE A 57 0.21 -6.32 0.49
N ALA A 58 -0.30 -5.10 0.63
CA ALA A 58 -0.62 -4.53 1.92
C ALA A 58 -1.96 -3.80 1.90
N VAL A 59 -2.69 -3.90 3.00
CA VAL A 59 -3.90 -3.11 3.28
C VAL A 59 -3.71 -2.36 4.58
N ALA A 60 -4.28 -1.16 4.67
CA ALA A 60 -4.29 -0.41 5.91
C ALA A 60 -5.37 -0.93 6.86
N MET A 61 -5.12 -0.83 8.15
CA MET A 61 -6.06 -1.22 9.20
C MET A 61 -5.83 -0.38 10.47
N GLN A 62 -6.78 -0.37 11.39
CA GLN A 62 -6.58 0.20 12.72
C GLN A 62 -6.54 -0.89 13.79
N VAL A 63 -5.50 -0.89 14.61
CA VAL A 63 -5.37 -1.81 15.74
C VAL A 63 -5.20 -0.97 16.99
N GLN A 64 -6.13 -1.09 17.94
CA GLN A 64 -6.08 -0.36 19.22
C GLN A 64 -5.92 1.18 19.05
N GLY A 65 -6.51 1.75 17.99
CA GLY A 65 -6.44 3.18 17.69
C GLY A 65 -5.19 3.60 16.92
N GLU A 66 -4.27 2.67 16.60
CA GLU A 66 -3.09 2.95 15.79
C GLU A 66 -3.29 2.48 14.35
N LEU A 67 -2.83 3.29 13.40
CA LEU A 67 -2.81 2.93 11.98
C LEU A 67 -1.68 1.92 11.74
N ALA A 68 -2.04 0.75 11.21
CA ALA A 68 -1.13 -0.32 10.85
C ALA A 68 -1.34 -0.74 9.39
N ALA A 69 -0.47 -1.63 8.91
CA ALA A 69 -0.63 -2.31 7.63
C ALA A 69 -0.54 -3.83 7.82
N LEU A 70 -1.55 -4.55 7.34
CA LEU A 70 -1.49 -5.99 7.20
C LEU A 70 -0.85 -6.31 5.85
N THR A 71 0.21 -7.12 5.84
CA THR A 71 1.03 -7.36 4.65
C THR A 71 1.25 -8.84 4.40
N ILE A 72 1.16 -9.26 3.14
CA ILE A 72 1.64 -10.56 2.66
C ILE A 72 2.87 -10.34 1.77
N PRO A 73 4.07 -10.76 2.19
CA PRO A 73 5.22 -10.79 1.29
C PRO A 73 5.04 -11.90 0.26
N VAL A 74 5.42 -11.64 -0.99
CA VAL A 74 5.31 -12.62 -2.08
C VAL A 74 6.62 -12.78 -2.84
N ALA A 75 6.88 -14.01 -3.28
CA ALA A 75 7.89 -14.30 -4.28
C ALA A 75 7.30 -14.02 -5.67
N THR A 76 7.75 -12.96 -6.34
CA THR A 76 7.17 -12.52 -7.63
C THR A 76 7.47 -13.47 -8.79
N GLY A 77 8.38 -14.42 -8.61
CA GLY A 77 8.62 -15.53 -9.55
C GLY A 77 7.60 -16.67 -9.44
N SER A 78 6.84 -16.72 -8.34
CA SER A 78 5.85 -17.78 -8.09
C SER A 78 4.42 -17.26 -8.08
N VAL A 79 4.23 -15.99 -7.70
CA VAL A 79 2.92 -15.35 -7.63
C VAL A 79 2.79 -14.33 -8.75
N GLY A 80 1.78 -14.48 -9.60
CA GLY A 80 1.47 -13.56 -10.70
C GLY A 80 0.89 -12.23 -10.19
N GLU A 81 0.95 -11.18 -11.01
CA GLU A 81 0.36 -9.89 -10.63
C GLU A 81 -1.18 -9.99 -10.54
N GLU A 82 -1.81 -10.71 -11.46
CA GLU A 82 -3.25 -10.97 -11.45
C GLU A 82 -3.71 -11.65 -10.16
N GLU A 83 -2.96 -12.65 -9.68
CA GLU A 83 -3.25 -13.35 -8.42
C GLU A 83 -3.09 -12.43 -7.21
N MET A 84 -2.08 -11.55 -7.23
CA MET A 84 -1.92 -10.53 -6.19
C MET A 84 -3.11 -9.56 -6.16
N ARG A 85 -3.61 -9.14 -7.32
CA ARG A 85 -4.68 -8.15 -7.48
C ARG A 85 -6.07 -8.71 -7.20
N SER A 86 -6.26 -10.01 -7.34
CA SER A 86 -7.54 -10.69 -7.12
C SER A 86 -7.53 -11.42 -5.78
N THR A 87 -7.20 -12.70 -5.82
CA THR A 87 -7.36 -13.64 -4.70
C THR A 87 -6.65 -13.16 -3.44
N LEU A 88 -5.40 -12.72 -3.56
CA LEU A 88 -4.63 -12.32 -2.37
C LEU A 88 -5.06 -10.96 -1.82
N ALA A 89 -5.39 -10.00 -2.68
CA ALA A 89 -5.93 -8.71 -2.25
C ALA A 89 -7.25 -8.87 -1.50
N GLU A 90 -8.19 -9.63 -2.06
CA GLU A 90 -9.49 -9.92 -1.43
C GLU A 90 -9.33 -10.65 -0.10
N ALA A 91 -8.48 -11.69 -0.05
CA ALA A 91 -8.20 -12.42 1.18
C ALA A 91 -7.62 -11.50 2.27
N LEU A 92 -6.72 -10.60 1.88
CA LEU A 92 -6.07 -9.67 2.81
C LEU A 92 -7.03 -8.61 3.34
N GLN A 93 -7.90 -8.06 2.48
CA GLN A 93 -8.97 -7.13 2.88
C GLN A 93 -9.97 -7.81 3.83
N ASN A 94 -10.38 -9.04 3.54
CA ASN A 94 -11.25 -9.82 4.41
C ASN A 94 -10.60 -10.11 5.76
N ALA A 95 -9.31 -10.44 5.77
CA ALA A 95 -8.58 -10.63 7.02
C ALA A 95 -8.49 -9.31 7.83
N ALA A 96 -8.22 -8.19 7.16
CA ALA A 96 -8.17 -6.89 7.82
C ALA A 96 -9.51 -6.47 8.42
N SER A 97 -10.64 -6.74 7.76
CA SER A 97 -11.97 -6.40 8.29
C SER A 97 -12.35 -7.22 9.53
N ILE A 98 -11.86 -8.46 9.62
CA ILE A 98 -12.04 -9.32 10.81
C ILE A 98 -11.21 -8.79 11.99
N ILE A 99 -9.96 -8.37 11.73
CA ILE A 99 -9.04 -7.91 12.79
C ILE A 99 -9.36 -6.48 13.24
N SER A 100 -9.84 -5.63 12.32
CA SER A 100 -10.12 -4.21 12.53
C SER A 100 -11.56 -3.88 12.07
N PRO A 101 -12.59 -4.39 12.76
CA PRO A 101 -13.98 -4.16 12.38
C PRO A 101 -14.33 -2.67 12.44
N GLY A 102 -14.93 -2.14 11.36
CA GLY A 102 -15.36 -0.74 11.27
C GLY A 102 -14.30 0.25 10.77
N TYR A 103 -13.12 -0.23 10.35
CA TYR A 103 -12.18 0.61 9.60
C TYR A 103 -12.62 0.70 8.14
N ASP A 104 -13.34 1.77 7.81
CA ASP A 104 -13.45 2.24 6.42
C ASP A 104 -12.24 3.11 6.13
N SER A 105 -11.35 2.63 5.26
CA SER A 105 -10.34 3.50 4.65
C SER A 105 -11.10 4.60 3.92
N GLN A 106 -11.19 5.79 4.52
CA GLN A 106 -11.88 6.92 3.89
C GLN A 106 -11.22 7.19 2.54
N PRO A 107 -11.96 7.14 1.42
CA PRO A 107 -11.45 7.67 0.17
C PRO A 107 -11.23 9.17 0.37
N GLY A 108 -10.05 9.64 0.00
CA GLY A 108 -9.69 11.07 0.05
C GLY A 108 -10.52 11.92 -0.90
#